data_AF-A0A3D3BWL1-F1
#
_entry.id   AF-A0A3D3BWL1-F1
#
_cell.length_a   1.000
_cell.length_b   1.000
_cell.length_c   1.000
_cell.angle_alpha   90.00
_cell.angle_beta   90.00
_cell.angle_gamma   90.00
#
_symmetry.space_group_name_H-M   'P 1'
#
loop_
_entity.id
_entity.type
_entity.pdbx_description
1 polymer ?
#
loop_
_entity_poly.entity_id
_entity_poly.type
_entity_poly.pdbx_seq_one_letter_code
_entity_poly.pdbx_strand_id
1 'polypeptide(L)'
;KQAGFSDIVMIGDSGGNQRGMANVADKLAEAWSGEATDIHFIREFYDPGWVETEQFTERELGVAETQRDGYHDDIWVTAMMMVTDPDQVRYQQRADAGLASINGVAITPLAETIQLGKDMINFRAEYTAAAIRAAISDNK
;
A
#
# COMPACT_ATOMS: atom_id res chain seq x y z
N LYS A 1 -12.24 -16.62 18.49
CA LYS A 1 -13.06 -17.77 18.95
C LYS A 1 -14.56 -17.46 19.09
N GLN A 2 -15.01 -16.50 19.92
CA GLN A 2 -16.46 -16.28 20.13
C GLN A 2 -17.27 -15.75 18.92
N ALA A 3 -16.62 -15.07 17.97
CA ALA A 3 -17.31 -14.43 16.84
C ALA A 3 -17.39 -15.27 15.54
N GLY A 4 -16.81 -16.49 15.52
CA GLY A 4 -16.95 -17.41 14.37
C GLY A 4 -16.14 -17.07 13.10
N PHE A 5 -15.15 -16.17 13.16
CA PHE A 5 -14.24 -15.92 12.04
C PHE A 5 -13.38 -17.16 11.72
N SER A 6 -13.34 -17.57 10.46
CA SER A 6 -12.49 -18.66 9.96
C SER A 6 -11.13 -18.18 9.46
N ASP A 7 -11.04 -16.96 8.98
CA ASP A 7 -9.82 -16.42 8.38
C ASP A 7 -9.54 -15.04 8.96
N ILE A 8 -8.35 -14.85 9.51
CA ILE A 8 -7.86 -13.56 9.96
C ILE A 8 -6.68 -13.16 9.10
N VAL A 9 -6.86 -12.08 8.33
CA VAL A 9 -5.83 -11.53 7.45
C VAL A 9 -5.14 -10.35 8.13
N MET A 10 -3.82 -10.41 8.19
CA MET A 10 -2.95 -9.36 8.73
C MET A 10 -2.17 -8.70 7.58
N ILE A 11 -2.42 -7.41 7.35
CA ILE A 11 -1.69 -6.55 6.39
C ILE A 11 -1.18 -5.30 7.10
N GLY A 12 -0.04 -4.76 6.68
CA GLY A 12 0.52 -3.55 7.29
C GLY A 12 1.34 -2.72 6.32
N ASP A 13 1.18 -1.40 6.35
CA ASP A 13 1.79 -0.46 5.40
C ASP A 13 3.13 0.13 5.90
N SER A 14 3.70 -0.45 6.96
CA SER A 14 4.93 0.05 7.58
C SER A 14 6.01 -1.03 7.61
N GLY A 15 7.18 -0.74 7.04
CA GLY A 15 8.29 -1.70 6.94
C GLY A 15 8.78 -2.21 8.30
N GLY A 16 8.79 -1.34 9.32
CA GLY A 16 9.19 -1.71 10.68
C GLY A 16 8.27 -2.76 11.32
N ASN A 17 7.00 -2.82 10.90
CA ASN A 17 6.00 -3.72 11.48
C ASN A 17 6.06 -5.13 10.89
N GLN A 18 6.61 -5.32 9.68
CA GLN A 18 6.49 -6.56 8.92
C GLN A 18 6.98 -7.79 9.69
N ARG A 19 8.18 -7.71 10.28
CA ARG A 19 8.75 -8.82 11.07
C ARG A 19 7.92 -9.12 12.33
N GLY A 20 7.44 -8.07 13.00
CA GLY A 20 6.60 -8.22 14.19
C GLY A 20 5.27 -8.89 13.86
N MET A 21 4.64 -8.49 12.75
CA MET A 21 3.38 -9.06 12.28
C MET A 21 3.52 -10.53 11.88
N ALA A 22 4.59 -10.88 11.15
CA ALA A 22 4.89 -12.28 10.82
C ALA A 22 5.01 -13.14 12.09
N ASN A 23 5.81 -12.69 13.06
CA ASN A 23 5.99 -13.40 14.33
C ASN A 23 4.67 -13.56 15.13
N VAL A 24 3.77 -12.58 15.06
CA VAL A 24 2.46 -12.66 15.71
C VAL A 24 1.57 -13.67 14.98
N ALA A 25 1.55 -13.64 13.65
CA ALA A 25 0.78 -14.58 12.85
C ALA A 25 1.22 -16.03 13.12
N ASP A 26 2.53 -16.31 13.08
CA ASP A 26 3.08 -17.64 13.35
C ASP A 26 2.70 -18.15 14.74
N LYS A 27 2.84 -17.31 15.76
CA LYS A 27 2.50 -17.68 17.15
C LYS A 27 1.01 -17.94 17.33
N LEU A 28 0.15 -17.18 16.65
CA LEU A 28 -1.29 -17.41 16.70
C LEU A 28 -1.69 -18.67 15.93
N ALA A 29 -1.09 -18.91 14.77
CA ALA A 29 -1.28 -20.13 13.99
C ALA A 29 -0.87 -21.38 14.78
N GLU A 30 0.27 -21.35 15.49
CA GLU A 30 0.69 -22.42 16.38
C GLU A 30 -0.28 -22.60 17.56
N ALA A 31 -0.62 -21.50 18.25
CA ALA A 31 -1.48 -21.55 19.43
C ALA A 31 -2.91 -22.01 19.13
N TRP A 32 -3.39 -21.81 17.90
CA TRP A 32 -4.75 -22.16 17.46
C TRP A 32 -4.74 -23.33 16.47
N SER A 33 -3.65 -24.08 16.41
CA SER A 33 -3.54 -25.27 15.57
C SER A 33 -4.65 -26.28 15.88
N GLY A 34 -5.33 -26.77 14.82
CA GLY A 34 -6.46 -27.70 14.93
C GLY A 34 -7.81 -27.04 15.24
N GLU A 35 -7.86 -25.71 15.34
CA GLU A 35 -9.11 -24.95 15.40
C GLU A 35 -9.61 -24.56 14.01
N ALA A 36 -10.82 -24.01 13.95
CA ALA A 36 -11.45 -23.59 12.69
C ALA A 36 -11.00 -22.20 12.20
N THR A 37 -10.04 -21.56 12.86
CA THR A 37 -9.57 -20.20 12.53
C THR A 37 -8.12 -20.23 12.08
N ASP A 38 -7.87 -19.82 10.84
CA ASP A 38 -6.56 -19.67 10.24
C ASP A 38 -6.09 -18.20 10.29
N ILE A 39 -4.77 -18.03 10.43
CA ILE A 39 -4.12 -16.72 10.49
C ILE A 39 -3.22 -16.56 9.28
N HIS A 40 -3.43 -15.48 8.54
CA HIS A 40 -2.74 -15.20 7.29
C HIS A 40 -1.99 -13.87 7.40
N PHE A 41 -0.66 -13.91 7.37
CA PHE A 41 0.14 -12.69 7.19
C PHE A 41 0.43 -12.47 5.71
N ILE A 42 -0.08 -11.37 5.16
CA ILE A 42 0.06 -11.04 3.74
C ILE A 42 1.13 -9.97 3.61
N ARG A 43 2.37 -10.42 3.46
CA ARG A 43 3.54 -9.55 3.30
C ARG A 43 3.44 -8.75 2.00
N GLU A 44 2.81 -9.34 0.99
CA GLU A 44 2.65 -8.84 -0.37
C GLU A 44 1.99 -7.47 -0.43
N PHE A 45 1.16 -7.10 0.55
CA PHE A 45 0.62 -5.73 0.64
C PHE A 45 1.72 -4.66 0.77
N TYR A 46 2.79 -4.99 1.51
CA TYR A 46 3.93 -4.11 1.71
C TYR A 46 5.04 -4.43 0.71
N ASP A 47 5.59 -5.63 0.74
CA ASP A 47 6.74 -6.02 -0.08
C ASP A 47 6.55 -7.46 -0.57
N PRO A 48 6.42 -7.68 -1.90
CA PRO A 48 6.81 -6.76 -2.98
C PRO A 48 5.74 -5.75 -3.45
N GLY A 49 4.54 -5.67 -2.87
CA GLY A 49 3.45 -4.83 -3.41
C GLY A 49 3.78 -3.35 -3.57
N TRP A 50 4.65 -2.78 -2.72
CA TRP A 50 5.18 -1.43 -2.90
C TRP A 50 6.04 -1.30 -4.16
N VAL A 51 6.98 -2.22 -4.34
CA VAL A 51 7.85 -2.29 -5.51
C VAL A 51 7.03 -2.53 -6.78
N GLU A 52 6.00 -3.37 -6.71
CA GLU A 52 5.10 -3.58 -7.84
C GLU A 52 4.28 -2.34 -8.18
N THR A 53 3.92 -1.52 -7.19
CA THR A 53 3.23 -0.24 -7.41
C THR A 53 4.16 0.76 -8.10
N GLU A 54 5.42 0.85 -7.67
CA GLU A 54 6.45 1.65 -8.34
C GLU A 54 6.61 1.22 -9.80
N GLN A 55 6.78 -0.07 -10.06
CA GLN A 55 6.94 -0.60 -11.41
C GLN A 55 5.68 -0.43 -12.28
N PHE A 56 4.49 -0.55 -11.71
CA PHE A 56 3.23 -0.28 -12.42
C PHE A 56 3.14 1.19 -12.83
N THR A 57 3.49 2.09 -11.91
CA THR A 57 3.47 3.55 -12.13
C THR A 57 4.41 3.96 -13.25
N GLU A 58 5.61 3.39 -13.29
CA GLU A 58 6.57 3.65 -14.37
C GLU A 58 6.11 3.03 -15.70
N ARG A 59 5.78 1.73 -15.71
CA ARG A 59 5.52 0.99 -16.95
C ARG A 59 4.18 1.32 -17.60
N GLU A 60 3.13 1.43 -16.81
CA GLU A 60 1.76 1.55 -17.31
C GLU A 60 1.23 2.98 -17.26
N LEU A 61 1.66 3.78 -16.27
CA LEU A 61 1.22 5.17 -16.11
C LEU A 61 2.23 6.19 -16.64
N GLY A 62 3.45 5.75 -16.99
CA GLY A 62 4.49 6.59 -17.58
C GLY A 62 5.08 7.62 -16.62
N VAL A 63 4.97 7.40 -15.30
CA VAL A 63 5.47 8.30 -14.26
C VAL A 63 6.64 7.65 -13.54
N ALA A 64 7.81 8.28 -13.60
CA ALA A 64 9.00 7.85 -12.89
C ALA A 64 9.56 9.02 -12.06
N GLU A 65 9.97 8.72 -10.82
CA GLU A 65 10.72 9.68 -10.01
C GLU A 65 12.12 9.88 -10.61
N THR A 66 12.56 11.14 -10.70
CA THR A 66 13.80 11.51 -11.39
C THR A 66 14.90 11.97 -10.44
N GLN A 67 14.56 12.21 -9.17
CA GLN A 67 15.47 12.62 -8.13
C GLN A 67 14.98 12.10 -6.77
N ARG A 68 15.74 12.41 -5.70
CA ARG A 68 15.34 12.15 -4.32
C ARG A 68 15.39 13.44 -3.53
N ASP A 69 14.25 13.85 -3.00
CA ASP A 69 14.14 15.10 -2.23
C ASP A 69 14.62 14.92 -0.77
N GLY A 70 14.89 13.68 -0.36
CA GLY A 70 15.37 13.34 0.98
C GLY A 70 14.26 13.18 2.03
N TYR A 71 13.00 13.17 1.60
CA TYR A 71 11.83 12.93 2.44
C TYR A 71 11.44 11.45 2.47
N HIS A 72 10.78 11.03 3.55
CA HIS A 72 10.11 9.73 3.61
C HIS A 72 8.72 9.87 2.98
N ASP A 73 8.72 10.21 1.70
CA ASP A 73 7.56 10.50 0.85
C ASP A 73 7.98 10.29 -0.61
N ASP A 74 7.01 10.01 -1.45
CA ASP A 74 7.16 9.66 -2.84
C ASP A 74 5.87 9.94 -3.62
N ILE A 75 5.93 9.86 -4.94
CA ILE A 75 4.78 10.19 -5.78
C ILE A 75 3.59 9.27 -5.51
N TRP A 76 3.84 7.98 -5.22
CA TRP A 76 2.76 7.04 -4.95
C TRP A 76 2.06 7.33 -3.62
N VAL A 77 2.78 7.60 -2.52
CA VAL A 77 2.17 8.06 -1.25
C VAL A 77 1.39 9.35 -1.47
N THR A 78 2.05 10.38 -2.01
CA THR A 78 1.46 11.71 -2.17
C THR A 78 0.19 11.64 -3.03
N ALA A 79 0.24 11.02 -4.21
CA ALA A 79 -0.91 10.94 -5.10
C ALA A 79 -2.05 10.09 -4.51
N MET A 80 -1.75 8.96 -3.85
CA MET A 80 -2.79 8.14 -3.20
C MET A 80 -3.46 8.89 -2.05
N MET A 81 -2.72 9.67 -1.25
CA MET A 81 -3.31 10.50 -0.19
C MET A 81 -4.21 11.60 -0.75
N MET A 82 -3.82 12.21 -1.88
CA MET A 82 -4.62 13.24 -2.57
C MET A 82 -5.98 12.72 -3.07
N VAL A 83 -6.16 11.41 -3.27
CA VAL A 83 -7.46 10.82 -3.64
C VAL A 83 -8.52 11.04 -2.55
N THR A 84 -8.10 10.97 -1.29
CA THR A 84 -9.02 11.18 -0.15
C THR A 84 -9.17 12.67 0.13
N ASP A 85 -8.04 13.37 0.25
CA ASP A 85 -8.01 14.78 0.63
C ASP A 85 -6.65 15.41 0.24
N PRO A 86 -6.61 16.28 -0.78
CA PRO A 86 -5.39 17.00 -1.18
C PRO A 86 -4.79 17.91 -0.10
N ASP A 87 -5.56 18.30 0.93
CA ASP A 87 -5.04 19.12 2.02
C ASP A 87 -4.10 18.33 2.94
N GLN A 88 -4.18 16.99 2.95
CA GLN A 88 -3.26 16.13 3.71
C GLN A 88 -1.81 16.27 3.23
N VAL A 89 -1.61 16.58 1.95
CA VAL A 89 -0.28 16.85 1.38
C VAL A 89 0.03 18.34 1.28
N ARG A 90 -0.86 19.21 1.79
CA ARG A 90 -0.75 20.68 1.70
C ARG A 90 -0.68 21.17 0.25
N TYR A 91 -1.50 20.57 -0.62
CA TYR A 91 -1.42 20.81 -2.06
C TYR A 91 -1.45 22.31 -2.40
N GLN A 92 -2.42 23.06 -1.87
CA GLN A 92 -2.57 24.48 -2.20
C GLN A 92 -1.35 25.30 -1.76
N GLN A 93 -0.82 25.04 -0.56
CA GLN A 93 0.37 25.73 -0.06
C GLN A 93 1.62 25.39 -0.88
N ARG A 94 1.77 24.14 -1.31
CA ARG A 94 2.84 23.73 -2.23
C ARG A 94 2.71 24.42 -3.57
N ALA A 95 1.50 24.50 -4.13
CA ALA A 95 1.24 25.18 -5.41
C ALA A 95 1.54 26.68 -5.33
N ASP A 96 1.06 27.37 -4.28
CA ASP A 96 1.28 28.80 -4.06
C ASP A 96 2.77 29.12 -3.87
N ALA A 97 3.53 28.20 -3.27
CA ALA A 97 4.97 28.35 -3.07
C ALA A 97 5.83 27.94 -4.28
N GLY A 98 5.23 27.39 -5.35
CA GLY A 98 5.99 26.82 -6.46
C GLY A 98 6.76 25.54 -6.11
N LEU A 99 6.28 24.79 -5.11
CA LEU A 99 6.85 23.56 -4.57
C LEU A 99 5.90 22.35 -4.73
N ALA A 100 4.99 22.41 -5.69
CA ALA A 100 4.05 21.33 -6.00
C ALA A 100 4.71 20.19 -6.79
N SER A 101 5.69 19.54 -6.15
CA SER A 101 6.37 18.35 -6.66
C SER A 101 6.84 17.45 -5.52
N ILE A 102 7.13 16.20 -5.85
CA ILE A 102 7.86 15.26 -4.99
C ILE A 102 8.78 14.41 -5.86
N ASN A 103 10.04 14.26 -5.46
CA ASN A 103 11.06 13.42 -6.12
C ASN A 103 11.17 13.69 -7.64
N GLY A 104 11.01 14.95 -8.03
CA GLY A 104 11.09 15.41 -9.42
C GLY A 104 9.84 15.18 -10.26
N VAL A 105 8.74 14.72 -9.65
CA VAL A 105 7.42 14.60 -10.29
C VAL A 105 6.53 15.75 -9.85
N ALA A 106 5.95 16.47 -10.81
CA ALA A 106 4.96 17.50 -10.51
C ALA A 106 3.66 16.87 -10.01
N ILE A 107 3.05 17.45 -8.98
CA ILE A 107 1.71 17.04 -8.49
C ILE A 107 0.60 17.96 -9.03
N THR A 108 0.89 18.65 -10.12
CA THR A 108 -0.03 19.50 -10.87
C THR A 108 -0.16 18.99 -12.30
N PRO A 109 -1.36 19.04 -12.92
CA PRO A 109 -2.62 19.54 -12.36
C PRO A 109 -3.25 18.62 -11.30
N LEU A 110 -3.92 19.20 -10.30
CA LEU A 110 -4.55 18.47 -9.18
C LEU A 110 -5.39 17.27 -9.64
N ALA A 111 -6.23 17.46 -10.67
CA ALA A 111 -7.13 16.43 -11.16
C ALA A 111 -6.37 15.22 -11.74
N GLU A 112 -5.24 15.45 -12.41
CA GLU A 112 -4.41 14.40 -13.00
C GLU A 112 -3.68 13.62 -11.91
N THR A 113 -3.15 14.29 -10.89
CA THR A 113 -2.50 13.60 -9.75
C THR A 113 -3.49 12.81 -8.91
N ILE A 114 -4.73 13.28 -8.75
CA ILE A 114 -5.80 12.48 -8.12
C ILE A 114 -6.11 11.24 -8.96
N GLN A 115 -6.13 11.37 -10.29
CA GLN A 115 -6.38 10.22 -11.16
C GLN A 115 -5.24 9.21 -11.08
N LEU A 116 -3.98 9.68 -11.11
CA LEU A 116 -2.79 8.86 -10.88
C LEU A 116 -2.90 8.07 -9.57
N GLY A 117 -3.28 8.75 -8.47
CA GLY A 117 -3.51 8.11 -7.18
C GLY A 117 -4.58 7.03 -7.20
N LYS A 118 -5.70 7.25 -7.91
CA LYS A 118 -6.78 6.25 -8.05
C LYS A 118 -6.30 5.00 -8.78
N ASP A 119 -5.54 5.19 -9.85
CA ASP A 119 -5.03 4.08 -10.66
C ASP A 119 -4.06 3.21 -9.83
N MET A 120 -3.19 3.83 -9.02
CA MET A 120 -2.32 3.12 -8.09
C MET A 120 -3.08 2.42 -6.95
N ILE A 121 -4.12 3.05 -6.39
CA ILE A 121 -4.98 2.41 -5.37
C ILE A 121 -5.65 1.16 -5.94
N ASN A 122 -6.21 1.26 -7.14
CA ASN A 122 -6.86 0.13 -7.81
C ASN A 122 -5.87 -1.02 -8.02
N PHE A 123 -4.68 -0.72 -8.53
CA PHE A 123 -3.61 -1.71 -8.68
C PHE A 123 -3.24 -2.38 -7.34
N ARG A 124 -2.93 -1.60 -6.29
CA ARG A 124 -2.58 -2.17 -4.96
C ARG A 124 -3.70 -3.02 -4.38
N ALA A 125 -4.96 -2.60 -4.55
CA ALA A 125 -6.11 -3.33 -4.08
C ALA A 125 -6.26 -4.67 -4.79
N GLU A 126 -6.14 -4.70 -6.12
CA GLU A 126 -6.22 -5.93 -6.91
C GLU A 126 -5.07 -6.90 -6.59
N TYR A 127 -3.84 -6.37 -6.53
CA TYR A 127 -2.64 -7.12 -6.19
C TYR A 127 -2.76 -7.80 -4.82
N THR A 128 -3.16 -7.03 -3.81
CA THR A 128 -3.32 -7.54 -2.44
C THR A 128 -4.48 -8.51 -2.33
N ALA A 129 -5.60 -8.23 -2.98
CA ALA A 129 -6.74 -9.13 -2.97
C ALA A 129 -6.42 -10.48 -3.63
N ALA A 130 -5.55 -10.50 -4.64
CA ALA A 130 -5.04 -11.74 -5.22
C ALA A 130 -4.19 -12.54 -4.23
N ALA A 131 -3.26 -11.90 -3.52
CA ALA A 131 -2.44 -12.53 -2.49
C ALA A 131 -3.30 -13.10 -1.34
N ILE A 132 -4.30 -12.35 -0.88
CA ILE A 132 -5.26 -12.81 0.13
C ILE A 132 -6.01 -14.07 -0.34
N ARG A 133 -6.52 -14.07 -1.58
CA ARG A 133 -7.23 -15.23 -2.13
C ARG A 133 -6.34 -16.46 -2.25
N ALA A 134 -5.07 -16.28 -2.63
CA ALA A 134 -4.10 -17.37 -2.70
C ALA A 134 -3.85 -17.97 -1.30
N ALA A 135 -3.53 -17.14 -0.31
CA ALA A 135 -3.28 -17.60 1.06
C ALA A 135 -4.47 -18.36 1.68
N ILE A 136 -5.71 -17.87 1.47
CA ILE A 136 -6.92 -18.55 1.95
C ILE A 136 -7.19 -19.86 1.20
N SER A 137 -6.78 -19.97 -0.07
CA SER A 137 -7.00 -21.19 -0.87
C SER A 137 -5.97 -22.28 -0.58
N ASP A 138 -4.72 -21.91 -0.30
CA ASP A 138 -3.63 -22.84 0.00
C ASP A 138 -3.81 -23.56 1.35
N ASN A 139 -4.61 -22.99 2.25
CA ASN A 139 -4.93 -23.58 3.56
C ASN A 139 -6.15 -24.54 3.54
N LYS A 140 -6.80 -24.75 2.40
CA LYS A 140 -7.93 -25.69 2.24
C LYS A 140 -7.49 -27.04 1.67
#